data_AF-A0A9D5TIZ3-F1
#
_entry.id   AF-A0A9D5TIZ3-F1
#
_cell.length_a   1.000
_cell.length_b   1.000
_cell.length_c   1.000
_cell.angle_alpha   90.00
_cell.angle_beta   90.00
_cell.angle_gamma   90.00
#
_symmetry.space_group_name_H-M   'P 1'
#
loop_
_entity.id
_entity.type
_entity.pdbx_description
1 polymer ?
#
loop_
_entity_poly.entity_id
_entity_poly.type
_entity_poly.pdbx_seq_one_letter_code
_entity_poly.pdbx_strand_id
1 'polypeptide(L)'
;MTSQEIFAVYDLLSDVVKNNRPDIIAYVPKEERIRVQVRLMEEILETKGKLDLEEKVALAFCVYTGECIQTYDEERDMMCNGIVLFDSFEHIKNELEYEKKRFPSVFKIKKRNAIFDGTYGYSLENPINVTSVDAAYYYLSKLRYNAFPVKCDRIGSFRNVNDDLVDGYDILVEKKGLFKRKTIKVATIYINSYCDEMPKVAPQGFTLI
;
A
#
# COMPACT_ATOMS: atom_id res chain seq x y z
N MET A 1 -5.14 -16.92 -15.58
CA MET A 1 -3.75 -16.47 -15.35
C MET A 1 -2.79 -17.60 -15.72
N THR A 2 -1.58 -17.27 -16.18
CA THR A 2 -0.50 -18.24 -16.38
C THR A 2 0.21 -18.53 -15.06
N SER A 3 1.00 -19.61 -14.99
CA SER A 3 1.79 -19.93 -13.80
C SER A 3 2.79 -18.84 -13.43
N GLN A 4 3.39 -18.17 -14.42
CA GLN A 4 4.32 -17.05 -14.18
C GLN A 4 3.62 -15.84 -13.54
N GLU A 5 2.42 -15.50 -14.02
CA GLU A 5 1.60 -14.44 -13.43
C GLU A 5 1.22 -14.77 -11.97
N ILE A 6 0.89 -16.05 -11.69
CA ILE A 6 0.57 -16.51 -10.34
C ILE A 6 1.77 -16.34 -9.40
N PHE A 7 2.97 -16.75 -9.81
CA PHE A 7 4.17 -16.60 -8.98
C PHE A 7 4.54 -15.13 -8.76
N ALA A 8 4.42 -14.28 -9.79
CA ALA A 8 4.69 -12.85 -9.64
C ALA A 8 3.74 -12.18 -8.63
N VAL A 9 2.45 -12.55 -8.66
CA VAL A 9 1.47 -12.08 -7.67
C VAL A 9 1.81 -12.63 -6.29
N TYR A 10 2.10 -13.93 -6.15
CA TYR A 10 2.49 -14.53 -4.87
C TYR A 10 3.69 -13.83 -4.24
N ASP A 11 4.77 -13.65 -4.99
CA ASP A 11 6.01 -13.04 -4.50
C ASP A 11 5.74 -11.64 -3.97
N LEU A 12 5.03 -10.83 -4.75
CA LEU A 12 4.60 -9.49 -4.34
C LEU A 12 3.78 -9.50 -3.05
N LEU A 13 2.77 -10.36 -2.97
CA LEU A 13 1.90 -10.45 -1.79
C LEU A 13 2.69 -10.93 -0.56
N SER A 14 3.64 -11.85 -0.73
CA SER A 14 4.50 -12.37 0.32
C SER A 14 5.48 -11.32 0.83
N ASP A 15 5.98 -10.45 -0.06
CA ASP A 15 6.86 -9.35 0.32
C ASP A 15 6.14 -8.31 1.18
N VAL A 16 4.85 -8.06 0.93
CA VAL A 16 4.01 -7.22 1.81
C VAL A 16 3.96 -7.81 3.21
N VAL A 17 3.74 -9.12 3.30
CA VAL A 17 3.66 -9.84 4.58
C VAL A 17 4.99 -9.79 5.33
N LYS A 18 6.09 -9.94 4.61
CA LYS A 18 7.46 -9.94 5.15
C LYS A 18 8.03 -8.54 5.39
N ASN A 19 7.34 -7.49 4.97
CA ASN A 19 7.83 -6.11 4.92
C ASN A 19 9.16 -5.96 4.14
N ASN A 20 9.35 -6.78 3.09
CA ASN A 20 10.58 -6.77 2.28
C ASN A 20 10.63 -5.64 1.24
N ARG A 21 9.51 -4.92 1.08
CA ARG A 21 9.30 -3.92 0.03
C ARG A 21 9.10 -2.53 0.65
N PRO A 22 10.15 -1.68 0.72
CA PRO A 22 10.00 -0.31 1.23
C PRO A 22 9.03 0.54 0.40
N ASP A 23 8.80 0.14 -0.85
CA ASP A 23 7.86 0.66 -1.85
C ASP A 23 6.41 0.18 -1.66
N ILE A 24 6.06 -0.57 -0.60
CA ILE A 24 4.67 -1.00 -0.34
C ILE A 24 4.09 -0.40 0.95
N ILE A 25 4.95 0.08 1.85
CA ILE A 25 4.75 0.72 3.17
C ILE A 25 5.81 0.08 4.08
N ALA A 26 6.58 0.89 4.80
CA ALA A 26 7.68 0.38 5.63
C ALA A 26 7.21 -0.52 6.80
N TYR A 27 5.93 -0.41 7.19
CA TYR A 27 5.32 -1.22 8.24
C TYR A 27 3.81 -1.41 7.99
N VAL A 28 3.41 -2.59 7.51
CA VAL A 28 1.97 -2.95 7.43
C VAL A 28 1.59 -3.73 8.69
N PRO A 29 0.74 -3.16 9.58
CA PRO A 29 0.23 -3.87 10.76
C PRO A 29 -0.41 -5.20 10.37
N LYS A 30 -0.26 -6.22 11.21
CA LYS A 30 -0.73 -7.59 10.95
C LYS A 30 -2.19 -7.62 10.48
N GLU A 31 -3.02 -6.81 11.13
CA GLU A 31 -4.47 -6.70 10.92
C GLU A 31 -4.85 -6.06 9.58
N GLU A 32 -3.92 -5.37 8.91
CA GLU A 32 -4.15 -4.63 7.67
C GLU A 32 -3.54 -5.32 6.44
N ARG A 33 -2.73 -6.37 6.63
CA ARG A 33 -1.98 -7.03 5.54
C ARG A 33 -2.88 -7.55 4.43
N ILE A 34 -3.96 -8.24 4.78
CA ILE A 34 -4.92 -8.77 3.80
C ILE A 34 -5.55 -7.61 3.00
N ARG A 35 -5.94 -6.51 3.66
CA ARG A 35 -6.53 -5.35 2.98
C ARG A 35 -5.58 -4.72 1.98
N VAL A 36 -4.32 -4.53 2.38
CA VAL A 36 -3.27 -3.95 1.53
C VAL A 36 -2.99 -4.88 0.34
N GLN A 37 -2.88 -6.19 0.58
CA GLN A 37 -2.72 -7.20 -0.48
C GLN A 37 -3.86 -7.16 -1.51
N VAL A 38 -5.12 -7.10 -1.06
CA VAL A 38 -6.29 -6.99 -1.94
C VAL A 38 -6.24 -5.72 -2.78
N ARG A 39 -5.91 -4.57 -2.16
CA ARG A 39 -5.77 -3.28 -2.86
C ARG A 39 -4.68 -3.30 -3.93
N LEU A 40 -3.52 -3.90 -3.63
CA LEU A 40 -2.44 -4.06 -4.61
C LEU A 40 -2.91 -4.85 -5.84
N MET A 41 -3.70 -5.90 -5.64
CA MET A 41 -4.28 -6.70 -6.73
C MET A 41 -5.33 -5.97 -7.58
N GLU A 42 -5.81 -4.80 -7.18
CA GLU A 42 -6.64 -3.96 -8.05
C GLU A 42 -5.80 -3.21 -9.10
N GLU A 43 -4.49 -3.06 -8.87
CA GLU A 43 -3.61 -2.23 -9.69
C GLU A 43 -2.62 -3.03 -10.55
N ILE A 44 -2.29 -4.26 -10.16
CA ILE A 44 -1.35 -5.14 -10.88
C ILE A 44 -2.01 -5.73 -12.12
N LEU A 45 -1.34 -5.69 -13.28
CA LEU A 45 -1.87 -6.15 -14.57
C LEU A 45 -2.27 -7.64 -14.57
N GLU A 46 -1.55 -8.44 -13.79
CA GLU A 46 -1.73 -9.87 -13.61
C GLU A 46 -3.06 -10.23 -12.93
N THR A 47 -3.67 -9.29 -12.20
CA THR A 47 -4.94 -9.51 -11.47
C THR A 47 -6.03 -8.52 -11.86
N LYS A 48 -5.68 -7.34 -12.35
CA LYS A 48 -6.60 -6.26 -12.75
C LYS A 48 -7.51 -6.72 -13.89
N GLY A 49 -8.81 -6.77 -13.60
CA GLY A 49 -9.83 -7.23 -14.54
C GLY A 49 -9.81 -8.74 -14.83
N LYS A 50 -8.91 -9.50 -14.20
CA LYS A 50 -8.82 -10.98 -14.33
C LYS A 50 -9.40 -11.72 -13.13
N LEU A 51 -9.30 -11.12 -11.94
CA LEU A 51 -9.87 -11.66 -10.70
C LEU A 51 -10.96 -10.73 -10.19
N ASP A 52 -12.06 -11.31 -9.72
CA ASP A 52 -13.07 -10.57 -8.97
C ASP A 52 -12.61 -10.26 -7.54
N LEU A 53 -13.44 -9.55 -6.76
CA LEU A 53 -13.10 -9.17 -5.39
C LEU A 53 -13.00 -10.38 -4.45
N GLU A 54 -13.86 -11.38 -4.63
CA GLU A 54 -13.89 -12.57 -3.78
C GLU A 54 -12.64 -13.42 -3.99
N GLU A 55 -12.24 -13.61 -5.24
CA GLU A 55 -11.02 -14.31 -5.64
C GLU A 55 -9.76 -13.61 -5.10
N LYS A 56 -9.70 -12.27 -5.19
CA LYS A 56 -8.61 -11.48 -4.61
C LYS A 56 -8.53 -11.64 -3.10
N VAL A 57 -9.66 -11.58 -2.41
CA VAL A 57 -9.73 -11.77 -0.95
C VAL A 57 -9.23 -13.17 -0.58
N ALA A 58 -9.67 -14.21 -1.29
CA ALA A 58 -9.25 -15.58 -1.05
C ALA A 58 -7.74 -15.76 -1.26
N LEU A 59 -7.19 -15.21 -2.34
CA LEU A 59 -5.75 -15.28 -2.61
C LEU A 59 -4.92 -14.54 -1.55
N ALA A 60 -5.31 -13.33 -1.16
CA ALA A 60 -4.65 -12.58 -0.09
C ALA A 60 -4.66 -13.34 1.24
N PHE A 61 -5.81 -13.93 1.60
CA PHE A 61 -5.95 -14.76 2.79
C PHE A 61 -5.02 -15.98 2.76
N CYS A 62 -4.94 -16.69 1.63
CA CYS A 62 -4.06 -17.85 1.48
C CYS A 62 -2.59 -17.48 1.69
N VAL A 63 -2.12 -16.41 1.05
CA VAL A 63 -0.72 -15.95 1.20
C VAL A 63 -0.44 -15.50 2.62
N TYR A 64 -1.34 -14.70 3.22
CA TYR A 64 -1.17 -14.26 4.59
C TYR A 64 -1.09 -15.44 5.57
N THR A 65 -2.01 -16.39 5.49
CA THR A 65 -2.02 -17.57 6.37
C THR A 65 -0.79 -18.46 6.15
N GLY A 66 -0.41 -18.66 4.88
CA GLY A 66 0.77 -19.45 4.53
C GLY A 66 2.11 -18.84 4.92
N GLU A 67 2.16 -17.55 5.24
CA GLU A 67 3.41 -16.88 5.63
C GLU A 67 3.43 -16.45 7.10
N CYS A 68 2.26 -16.17 7.71
CA CYS A 68 2.17 -15.60 9.07
C CYS A 68 1.74 -16.59 10.15
N ILE A 69 1.01 -17.65 9.80
CA ILE A 69 0.53 -18.60 10.79
C ILE A 69 1.56 -19.72 10.87
N GLN A 70 2.15 -19.91 12.05
CA GLN A 70 2.96 -21.08 12.32
C GLN A 70 2.12 -22.09 13.10
N THR A 71 2.18 -23.34 12.68
CA THR A 71 1.52 -24.45 13.35
C THR A 71 2.53 -25.56 13.60
N TYR A 72 2.22 -26.39 14.58
CA TYR A 72 2.95 -27.63 14.78
C TYR A 72 2.31 -28.72 13.93
N ASP A 73 3.11 -29.38 13.09
CA ASP A 73 2.71 -30.58 12.37
C ASP A 73 3.15 -31.79 13.20
N GLU A 74 2.19 -32.45 13.83
CA GLU A 74 2.43 -33.62 14.69
C GLU A 74 2.96 -34.82 13.90
N GLU A 75 2.61 -34.97 12.63
CA GLU A 75 3.08 -36.09 11.79
C GLU A 75 4.55 -35.92 11.42
N ARG A 76 4.99 -34.67 11.22
CA ARG A 76 6.37 -34.34 10.84
C ARG A 76 7.25 -33.92 12.02
N ASP A 77 6.68 -33.83 13.21
CA ASP A 77 7.34 -33.41 14.45
C ASP A 77 8.09 -32.07 14.30
N MET A 78 7.47 -31.10 13.59
CA MET A 78 8.13 -29.83 13.29
C MET A 78 7.18 -28.65 13.16
N MET A 79 7.71 -27.44 13.41
CA MET A 79 6.99 -26.20 13.10
C MET A 79 6.94 -25.99 11.59
N CYS A 80 5.77 -25.69 11.08
CA CYS A 80 5.51 -25.45 9.68
C CYS A 80 4.57 -24.25 9.48
N ASN A 81 4.53 -23.78 8.23
CA ASN A 81 3.64 -22.68 7.85
C ASN A 81 2.20 -23.19 7.73
N GLY A 82 1.24 -22.38 8.18
CA GLY A 82 -0.17 -22.76 8.37
C GLY A 82 -0.89 -23.18 7.09
N ILE A 83 -0.35 -22.88 5.91
CA ILE A 83 -0.89 -23.37 4.64
C ILE A 83 -0.90 -24.91 4.55
N VAL A 84 -0.07 -25.60 5.32
CA VAL A 84 -0.08 -27.07 5.36
C VAL A 84 -1.29 -27.66 6.09
N LEU A 85 -2.01 -26.86 6.89
CA LEU A 85 -3.29 -27.27 7.50
C LEU A 85 -4.44 -27.25 6.50
N PHE A 86 -4.23 -26.62 5.34
CA PHE A 86 -5.19 -26.58 4.27
C PHE A 86 -5.06 -27.84 3.42
N ASP A 87 -5.59 -28.94 3.94
CA ASP A 87 -5.68 -30.24 3.28
C ASP A 87 -6.59 -30.25 2.04
N SER A 88 -7.43 -29.21 1.91
CA SER A 88 -8.42 -29.07 0.87
C SER A 88 -8.84 -27.61 0.68
N PHE A 89 -9.26 -27.26 -0.54
CA PHE A 89 -9.83 -25.94 -0.84
C PHE A 89 -11.10 -25.64 -0.04
N GLU A 90 -11.87 -26.68 0.32
CA GLU A 90 -13.08 -26.51 1.14
C GLU A 90 -12.73 -26.04 2.56
N HIS A 91 -11.65 -26.59 3.14
CA HIS A 91 -11.15 -26.13 4.44
C HIS A 91 -10.73 -24.65 4.38
N ILE A 92 -9.96 -24.26 3.35
CA ILE A 92 -9.55 -22.85 3.13
C ILE A 92 -10.78 -21.94 3.09
N LYS A 93 -11.80 -22.34 2.34
CA LYS A 93 -13.02 -21.57 2.17
C LYS A 93 -13.77 -21.40 3.49
N ASN A 94 -13.89 -22.47 4.27
CA ASN A 94 -14.55 -22.43 5.58
C ASN A 94 -13.84 -21.51 6.57
N GLU A 95 -12.51 -21.57 6.64
CA GLU A 95 -11.70 -20.70 7.48
C GLU A 95 -11.80 -19.23 7.04
N LEU A 96 -11.77 -18.97 5.73
CA LEU A 96 -11.97 -17.62 5.21
C LEU A 96 -13.35 -17.06 5.59
N GLU A 97 -14.42 -17.85 5.47
CA GLU A 97 -15.77 -17.42 5.84
C GLU A 97 -15.91 -17.18 7.35
N TYR A 98 -15.24 -18.00 8.17
CA TYR A 98 -15.14 -17.76 9.61
C TYR A 98 -14.46 -16.42 9.92
N GLU A 99 -13.31 -16.16 9.31
CA GLU A 99 -12.52 -14.95 9.50
C GLU A 99 -13.26 -13.70 9.02
N LYS A 100 -13.93 -13.75 7.85
CA LYS A 100 -14.80 -12.67 7.36
C LYS A 100 -15.91 -12.34 8.36
N LYS A 101 -16.54 -13.35 8.97
CA LYS A 101 -17.60 -13.17 9.96
C LYS A 101 -17.07 -12.58 11.26
N ARG A 102 -15.88 -12.99 11.69
CA ARG A 102 -15.29 -12.57 12.97
C ARG A 102 -14.61 -11.20 12.89
N PHE A 103 -13.95 -10.89 11.78
CA PHE A 103 -13.18 -9.66 11.56
C PHE A 103 -13.56 -8.97 10.24
N PRO A 104 -14.83 -8.58 10.04
CA PRO A 104 -15.32 -8.05 8.76
C PRO A 104 -14.61 -6.77 8.32
N SER A 105 -14.06 -6.00 9.27
CA SER A 105 -13.30 -4.77 8.98
C SER A 105 -12.02 -5.05 8.22
N VAL A 106 -11.33 -6.17 8.44
CA VAL A 106 -10.06 -6.51 7.77
C VAL A 106 -10.25 -6.60 6.25
N PHE A 107 -11.38 -7.16 5.82
CA PHE A 107 -11.69 -7.43 4.42
C PHE A 107 -12.40 -6.28 3.68
N LYS A 108 -12.83 -5.23 4.40
CA LYS A 108 -13.56 -4.12 3.79
C LYS A 108 -12.61 -3.15 3.09
N ILE A 109 -12.67 -3.07 1.76
CA ILE A 109 -12.02 -2.00 0.99
C ILE A 109 -12.75 -0.69 1.28
N LYS A 110 -12.08 0.25 1.95
CA LYS A 110 -12.60 1.61 2.11
C LYS A 110 -12.38 2.38 0.80
N LYS A 111 -13.46 2.83 0.16
CA LYS A 111 -13.43 3.84 -0.91
C LYS A 111 -13.29 5.22 -0.29
N ARG A 112 -12.45 6.09 -0.85
CA ARG A 112 -12.32 7.48 -0.41
C ARG A 112 -12.45 8.43 -1.57
N ASN A 113 -13.32 9.42 -1.40
CA ASN A 113 -13.38 10.57 -2.28
C ASN A 113 -12.28 11.55 -1.88
N ALA A 114 -11.49 12.00 -2.84
CA ALA A 114 -10.47 13.03 -2.61
C ALA A 114 -11.13 14.41 -2.45
N ILE A 115 -10.70 15.18 -1.45
CA ILE A 115 -11.12 16.56 -1.24
C ILE A 115 -10.00 17.46 -1.80
N PHE A 116 -10.17 17.94 -3.02
CA PHE A 116 -9.20 18.81 -3.69
C PHE A 116 -9.44 20.29 -3.35
N ASP A 117 -9.40 20.64 -2.06
CA ASP A 117 -9.35 22.04 -1.64
C ASP A 117 -7.92 22.60 -1.75
N GLY A 118 -7.74 23.92 -1.61
CA GLY A 118 -6.42 24.55 -1.76
C GLY A 118 -5.35 24.10 -0.76
N THR A 119 -5.69 23.32 0.27
CA THR A 119 -4.76 22.88 1.34
C THR A 119 -4.49 21.37 1.33
N TYR A 120 -5.02 20.64 0.34
CA TYR A 120 -4.79 19.21 0.24
C TYR A 120 -3.29 18.87 0.09
N GLY A 121 -2.92 17.74 0.68
CA GLY A 121 -1.55 17.26 0.80
C GLY A 121 -0.75 17.83 1.96
N TYR A 122 -1.21 18.88 2.66
CA TYR A 122 -0.44 19.50 3.76
C TYR A 122 -0.83 19.02 5.16
N SER A 123 -1.82 18.14 5.29
CA SER A 123 -2.24 17.58 6.57
C SER A 123 -2.59 16.09 6.46
N LEU A 124 -2.56 15.39 7.59
CA LEU A 124 -3.00 13.99 7.69
C LEU A 124 -4.50 13.82 7.37
N GLU A 125 -5.28 14.88 7.61
CA GLU A 125 -6.74 14.85 7.43
C GLU A 125 -7.17 15.18 6.02
N ASN A 126 -6.30 15.84 5.26
CA ASN A 126 -6.48 16.04 3.82
C ASN A 126 -5.21 15.65 3.06
N PRO A 127 -4.84 14.36 3.01
CA PRO A 127 -3.65 13.91 2.31
C PRO A 127 -3.88 13.87 0.80
N ILE A 128 -2.80 13.78 0.03
CA ILE A 128 -2.88 13.43 -1.39
C ILE A 128 -3.27 11.96 -1.48
N ASN A 129 -4.38 11.67 -2.17
CA ASN A 129 -4.85 10.31 -2.37
C ASN A 129 -4.29 9.77 -3.68
N VAL A 130 -3.55 8.66 -3.64
CA VAL A 130 -2.96 7.99 -4.82
C VAL A 130 -3.29 6.50 -4.78
N THR A 131 -3.19 5.81 -5.91
CA THR A 131 -3.63 4.41 -6.01
C THR A 131 -2.67 3.40 -5.39
N SER A 132 -1.37 3.74 -5.33
CA SER A 132 -0.34 2.90 -4.74
C SER A 132 0.83 3.75 -4.25
N VAL A 133 1.76 3.12 -3.52
CA VAL A 133 3.01 3.77 -3.10
C VAL A 133 3.91 4.08 -4.30
N ASP A 134 3.98 3.21 -5.30
CA ASP A 134 4.65 3.52 -6.58
C ASP A 134 4.02 4.75 -7.24
N ALA A 135 2.69 4.85 -7.21
CA ALA A 135 1.99 6.01 -7.70
C ALA A 135 2.30 7.26 -6.86
N ALA A 136 2.54 7.12 -5.56
CA ALA A 136 3.05 8.20 -4.70
C ALA A 136 4.42 8.71 -5.18
N TYR A 137 5.38 7.80 -5.40
CA TYR A 137 6.71 8.16 -5.89
C TYR A 137 6.66 8.75 -7.30
N TYR A 138 5.85 8.18 -8.18
CA TYR A 138 5.60 8.73 -9.51
C TYR A 138 5.05 10.16 -9.40
N TYR A 139 3.99 10.37 -8.62
CA TYR A 139 3.40 11.69 -8.39
C TYR A 139 4.42 12.70 -7.86
N LEU A 140 5.17 12.34 -6.81
CA LEU A 140 6.22 13.18 -6.23
C LEU A 140 7.32 13.52 -7.25
N SER A 141 7.71 12.58 -8.11
CA SER A 141 8.71 12.81 -9.16
C SER A 141 8.27 13.86 -10.21
N LYS A 142 6.95 14.01 -10.39
CA LYS A 142 6.34 14.99 -11.29
C LYS A 142 6.13 16.36 -10.65
N LEU A 143 6.24 16.48 -9.32
CA LEU A 143 6.08 17.77 -8.66
C LEU A 143 7.23 18.73 -8.96
N ARG A 144 6.89 20.00 -9.12
CA ARG A 144 7.82 21.12 -9.27
C ARG A 144 7.47 22.24 -8.32
N TYR A 145 8.49 22.87 -7.73
CA TYR A 145 8.34 24.08 -6.93
C TYR A 145 9.00 25.24 -7.67
N ASN A 146 8.22 26.22 -8.12
CA ASN A 146 8.70 27.31 -8.98
C ASN A 146 9.51 26.79 -10.20
N ALA A 147 8.98 25.78 -10.90
CA ALA A 147 9.60 25.06 -12.02
C ALA A 147 10.84 24.19 -11.69
N PHE A 148 11.33 24.18 -10.46
CA PHE A 148 12.45 23.33 -10.07
C PHE A 148 11.98 21.92 -9.67
N PRO A 149 12.71 20.86 -10.05
CA PRO A 149 12.46 19.51 -9.56
C PRO A 149 12.60 19.45 -8.05
N VAL A 150 11.68 18.73 -7.42
CA VAL A 150 11.74 18.46 -5.99
C VAL A 150 12.47 17.14 -5.74
N LYS A 151 13.13 17.05 -4.60
CA LYS A 151 13.55 15.80 -3.96
C LYS A 151 12.58 15.52 -2.82
N CYS A 152 12.36 14.26 -2.50
CA CYS A 152 11.47 13.86 -1.43
C CYS A 152 12.17 12.88 -0.49
N ASP A 153 12.13 13.16 0.80
CA ASP A 153 12.61 12.27 1.85
C ASP A 153 11.39 11.80 2.67
N ARG A 154 11.12 10.49 2.71
CA ARG A 154 10.03 9.94 3.51
C ARG A 154 10.37 10.09 4.99
N ILE A 155 9.50 10.71 5.76
CA ILE A 155 9.70 10.97 7.20
C ILE A 155 8.98 9.96 8.11
N GLY A 156 8.12 9.11 7.54
CA GLY A 156 7.45 8.04 8.25
C GLY A 156 6.03 7.79 7.76
N SER A 157 5.33 6.94 8.50
CA SER A 157 3.91 6.62 8.32
C SER A 157 3.13 7.01 9.56
N PHE A 158 1.96 7.60 9.36
CA PHE A 158 1.13 8.20 10.39
C PHE A 158 -0.31 7.70 10.24
N ARG A 159 -1.09 7.77 11.32
CA ARG A 159 -2.54 7.49 11.27
C ARG A 159 -3.30 8.80 11.28
N ASN A 160 -4.29 8.92 10.40
CA ASN A 160 -5.20 10.07 10.37
C ASN A 160 -6.43 9.84 11.28
N VAL A 161 -7.36 10.81 11.37
CA VAL A 161 -8.57 10.70 12.22
C VAL A 161 -9.49 9.52 11.87
N ASN A 162 -9.32 8.95 10.69
CA ASN A 162 -10.09 7.82 10.19
C ASN A 162 -9.34 6.48 10.31
N ASP A 163 -8.21 6.49 11.03
CA ASP A 163 -7.30 5.37 11.27
C ASP A 163 -6.67 4.77 9.99
N ASP A 164 -6.56 5.58 8.94
CA ASP A 164 -5.85 5.17 7.73
C ASP A 164 -4.38 5.55 7.80
N LEU A 165 -3.54 4.71 7.18
CA LEU A 165 -2.11 4.93 7.11
C LEU A 165 -1.77 5.95 6.01
N VAL A 166 -1.05 6.99 6.40
CA VAL A 166 -0.65 8.12 5.55
C VAL A 166 0.85 8.29 5.67
N ASP A 167 1.54 8.34 4.54
CA ASP A 167 2.98 8.56 4.50
C ASP A 167 3.31 10.05 4.42
N GLY A 168 4.26 10.49 5.25
CA GLY A 168 4.78 11.85 5.20
C GLY A 168 6.08 11.92 4.40
N TYR A 169 6.23 13.00 3.63
CA TYR A 169 7.40 13.28 2.81
C TYR A 169 7.85 14.73 3.00
N ASP A 170 9.12 14.92 3.35
CA ASP A 170 9.76 16.22 3.29
C ASP A 170 10.15 16.55 1.86
N ILE A 171 9.66 17.68 1.36
CA ILE A 171 9.88 18.13 0.00
C ILE A 171 11.01 19.14 0.00
N LEU A 172 12.06 18.83 -0.74
CA LEU A 172 13.32 19.55 -0.77
C LEU A 172 13.58 20.10 -2.17
N VAL A 173 14.16 21.29 -2.25
CA VAL A 173 14.59 21.91 -3.52
C VAL A 173 16.04 22.33 -3.40
N GLU A 174 16.85 22.00 -4.42
CA GLU A 174 18.19 22.56 -4.55
C GLU A 174 18.11 23.96 -5.17
N LYS A 175 18.48 24.97 -4.40
CA LYS A 175 18.69 26.32 -4.93
C LYS A 175 20.18 26.58 -5.13
N LYS A 176 20.54 27.13 -6.30
CA LYS A 176 21.86 27.75 -6.49
C LYS A 176 21.87 29.06 -5.72
N GLY A 177 22.63 29.11 -4.62
CA GLY A 177 23.06 30.38 -4.02
C GLY A 177 24.25 30.96 -4.80
N LEU A 178 24.63 32.21 -4.51
CA LEU A 178 25.76 32.87 -5.18
C LEU A 178 27.08 32.07 -5.09
N PHE A 179 27.30 31.29 -4.04
CA PHE A 179 28.59 30.63 -3.79
C PHE A 179 28.51 29.12 -3.46
N LYS A 180 27.32 28.57 -3.17
CA LYS A 180 27.11 27.14 -2.89
C LYS A 180 25.71 26.69 -3.30
N ARG A 181 25.56 25.41 -3.64
CA ARG A 181 24.24 24.76 -3.71
C ARG A 181 23.72 24.59 -2.29
N LYS A 182 22.47 25.01 -2.04
CA LYS A 182 21.78 24.83 -0.77
C LYS A 182 20.50 24.05 -1.01
N THR A 183 20.33 22.95 -0.29
CA THR A 183 19.07 22.23 -0.22
C THR A 183 18.19 22.91 0.82
N ILE A 184 16.96 23.24 0.46
CA ILE A 184 15.97 23.81 1.38
C ILE A 184 14.73 22.91 1.42
N LYS A 185 14.19 22.71 2.61
CA LYS A 185 12.84 22.14 2.77
C LYS A 185 11.81 23.21 2.44
N VAL A 186 10.89 22.89 1.54
CA VAL A 186 9.83 23.80 1.08
C VAL A 186 8.45 23.40 1.59
N ALA A 187 8.24 22.13 1.89
CA ALA A 187 6.98 21.60 2.43
C ALA A 187 7.18 20.26 3.13
N THR A 188 6.18 19.84 3.89
CA THR A 188 5.92 18.42 4.18
C THR A 188 4.60 18.06 3.52
N ILE A 189 4.61 17.01 2.70
CA ILE A 189 3.42 16.49 2.00
C ILE A 189 3.04 15.14 2.59
N TYR A 190 1.76 14.95 2.82
CA TYR A 190 1.17 13.70 3.28
C TYR A 190 0.44 13.01 2.13
N ILE A 191 0.70 11.72 1.94
CA ILE A 191 0.13 10.91 0.86
C ILE A 191 -0.51 9.66 1.46
N ASN A 192 -1.80 9.49 1.18
CA ASN A 192 -2.51 8.26 1.43
C ASN A 192 -2.43 7.40 0.17
N SER A 193 -1.62 6.35 0.26
CA SER A 193 -1.55 5.33 -0.79
C SER A 193 -2.78 4.42 -0.67
N TYR A 194 -3.28 3.86 -1.77
CA TYR A 194 -4.47 3.00 -1.83
C TYR A 194 -5.84 3.70 -1.83
N CYS A 195 -5.96 4.73 -2.67
CA CYS A 195 -7.24 5.34 -3.04
C CYS A 195 -7.64 4.96 -4.49
N ASP A 196 -8.88 5.27 -4.87
CA ASP A 196 -9.45 4.80 -6.14
C ASP A 196 -8.88 5.53 -7.37
N GLU A 197 -8.35 6.75 -7.20
CA GLU A 197 -7.92 7.59 -8.31
C GLU A 197 -6.61 8.34 -8.02
N MET A 198 -5.88 8.66 -9.08
CA MET A 198 -4.72 9.53 -9.04
C MET A 198 -5.11 11.02 -9.08
N PRO A 199 -4.45 11.89 -8.30
CA PRO A 199 -4.66 13.32 -8.38
C PRO A 199 -4.17 13.85 -9.72
N LYS A 200 -4.97 14.71 -10.36
CA LYS A 200 -4.58 15.43 -11.60
C LYS A 200 -4.10 16.85 -11.32
N VAL A 201 -4.23 17.31 -10.09
CA VAL A 201 -3.83 18.64 -9.63
C VAL A 201 -2.59 18.52 -8.76
N ALA A 202 -1.83 19.61 -8.62
CA ALA A 202 -0.71 19.75 -7.70
C ALA A 202 -1.17 20.45 -6.40
N PRO A 203 -0.53 20.24 -5.24
CA PRO A 203 -0.83 21.00 -4.03
C PRO A 203 -0.51 22.48 -4.26
N GLN A 204 -1.16 23.36 -3.52
CA GLN A 204 -0.90 24.80 -3.63
C GLN A 204 0.60 25.11 -3.51
N GLY A 205 1.14 25.92 -4.42
CA GLY A 205 2.58 26.24 -4.45
C GLY A 205 3.45 25.28 -5.26
N PHE A 206 2.87 24.20 -5.80
CA PHE A 206 3.53 23.27 -6.71
C PHE A 206 2.85 23.24 -8.08
N THR A 207 3.53 22.64 -9.06
CA THR A 207 2.95 22.25 -10.35
C THR A 207 3.27 20.78 -10.65
N LEU A 208 2.44 20.12 -11.46
CA LEU A 208 2.69 18.79 -12.01
C LEU A 208 3.16 18.91 -13.47
N ILE A 209 4.04 18.01 -13.89
CA ILE A 209 4.56 17.92 -15.27
C ILE A 209 4.37 16.54 -15.92
#